data_AF-A0A1Y0BL30-F1
#
_entry.id   AF-A0A1Y0BL30-F1
#
_cell.length_a   1.000
_cell.length_b   1.000
_cell.length_c   1.000
_cell.angle_alpha   90.00
_cell.angle_beta   90.00
_cell.angle_gamma   90.00
#
_symmetry.space_group_name_H-M   'P 1'
#
loop_
_entity.id
_entity.type
_entity.pdbx_description
1 polymer ?
#
loop_
_entity_poly.entity_id
_entity_poly.type
_entity_poly.pdbx_seq_one_letter_code
_entity_poly.pdbx_strand_id
1 'polypeptide(L)'
;MVNTYEQMTGDFTRQPDMALPGTDLKQAVSEFCGDGRVHFVDATRLARQLIGDAIGANLFLLGYACQRGLLPLSAAAIERAIVLNGVSVKGNTSVFRWGRLYAVEPRRVEDCAAGQLSGRTPTLAQDLPSVIARRVEDLTAYQSAAYAGRYRALVERVGDAEKSRARGMTGLAEAVARNFYKLLAYKDEYEVARLYTDGEFLARMRETFVGDTRLRFHLAPPLLARRDPTSGELQKREYGAWMLPVLKVLARFKFLRGSLLDPFGHTAERRMERRLIADYERTVDTLLAGLDHDNHALALEIANLPQQIRGYGHVKEANVALVEARRAELLARYTAPREQRTAA
;
A
#
# COMPACT_ATOMS: atom_id res chain seq x y z
N MET A 1 12.70 -20.65 17.08
CA MET A 1 12.47 -19.19 17.09
C MET A 1 11.56 -18.86 15.94
N VAL A 2 10.58 -17.98 16.15
CA VAL A 2 9.55 -17.63 15.17
C VAL A 2 9.61 -16.13 14.93
N ASN A 3 9.69 -15.74 13.66
CA ASN A 3 9.58 -14.34 13.27
C ASN A 3 8.12 -13.89 13.40
N THR A 4 7.86 -12.84 14.15
CA THR A 4 6.49 -12.33 14.38
C THR A 4 6.03 -11.33 13.34
N TYR A 5 6.86 -11.02 12.33
CA TYR A 5 6.48 -10.13 11.25
C TYR A 5 5.36 -10.75 10.40
N GLU A 6 4.21 -10.11 10.40
CA GLU A 6 3.05 -10.54 9.63
C GLU A 6 3.21 -10.13 8.17
N GLN A 7 3.47 -11.12 7.31
CA GLN A 7 3.51 -10.93 5.87
C GLN A 7 2.33 -11.66 5.23
N MET A 8 1.43 -10.91 4.60
CA MET A 8 0.32 -11.48 3.83
C MET A 8 0.85 -12.39 2.72
N THR A 9 0.35 -13.62 2.64
CA THR A 9 0.72 -14.58 1.61
C THR A 9 0.05 -14.25 0.28
N GLY A 10 0.41 -14.98 -0.80
CA GLY A 10 -0.20 -14.80 -2.11
C GLY A 10 -1.72 -14.98 -2.14
N ASP A 11 -2.31 -15.65 -1.14
CA ASP A 11 -3.75 -15.86 -1.01
C ASP A 11 -4.54 -14.55 -0.79
N PHE A 12 -3.89 -13.48 -0.34
CA PHE A 12 -4.49 -12.13 -0.30
C PHE A 12 -4.97 -11.65 -1.69
N THR A 13 -4.36 -12.15 -2.77
CA THR A 13 -4.83 -11.83 -4.13
C THR A 13 -6.23 -12.36 -4.43
N ARG A 14 -6.67 -13.39 -3.70
CA ARG A 14 -8.00 -14.01 -3.81
C ARG A 14 -8.96 -13.57 -2.69
N GLN A 15 -8.42 -13.19 -1.52
CA GLN A 15 -9.20 -12.76 -0.35
C GLN A 15 -8.67 -11.42 0.20
N PRO A 16 -9.15 -10.28 -0.33
CA PRO A 16 -8.63 -8.96 0.02
C PRO A 16 -8.91 -8.51 1.45
N ASP A 17 -9.87 -9.12 2.15
CA ASP A 17 -10.24 -8.81 3.54
C ASP A 17 -9.71 -9.85 4.54
N MET A 18 -8.80 -10.73 4.10
CA MET A 18 -8.14 -11.69 4.98
C MET A 18 -7.31 -10.95 6.03
N ALA A 19 -7.73 -11.05 7.29
CA ALA A 19 -6.90 -10.67 8.42
C ALA A 19 -6.03 -11.88 8.82
N LEU A 20 -4.74 -11.64 9.05
CA LEU A 20 -3.83 -12.67 9.55
C LEU A 20 -4.06 -12.84 11.06
N PRO A 21 -4.50 -14.01 11.55
CA PRO A 21 -4.76 -14.21 12.98
C PRO A 21 -3.45 -14.44 13.73
N GLY A 22 -2.62 -13.40 13.85
CA GLY A 22 -1.26 -13.50 14.39
C GLY A 22 -1.19 -14.01 15.83
N THR A 23 -2.18 -13.67 16.67
CA THR A 23 -2.27 -14.15 18.06
C THR A 23 -2.55 -15.65 18.10
N ASP A 24 -3.54 -16.12 17.35
CA ASP A 24 -3.95 -17.53 17.33
C ASP A 24 -2.82 -18.42 16.79
N LEU A 25 -2.09 -17.95 15.77
CA LEU A 25 -0.93 -18.64 15.22
C LEU A 25 0.20 -18.78 16.25
N LYS A 26 0.48 -17.73 17.04
CA LYS A 26 1.49 -17.80 18.11
C LYS A 26 1.08 -18.79 19.20
N GLN A 27 -0.20 -18.80 19.55
CA GLN A 27 -0.73 -19.73 20.54
C GLN A 27 -0.60 -21.19 20.05
N ALA A 28 -1.08 -21.48 18.83
CA ALA A 28 -1.00 -22.82 18.26
C ALA A 28 0.45 -23.36 18.17
N VAL A 29 1.42 -22.51 17.79
CA VAL A 29 2.83 -22.90 17.77
C VAL A 29 3.37 -23.16 19.17
N SER A 30 2.96 -22.36 20.17
CA SER A 30 3.37 -22.54 21.56
C SER A 30 2.82 -23.84 22.15
N GLU A 31 1.55 -24.15 21.89
CA GLU A 31 0.89 -25.38 22.32
C GLU A 31 1.57 -26.63 21.70
N PHE A 32 1.86 -26.61 20.40
CA PHE A 32 2.50 -27.72 19.72
C PHE A 32 3.96 -27.95 20.17
N CYS A 33 4.73 -26.87 20.30
CA CYS A 33 6.14 -26.98 20.68
C CYS A 33 6.34 -27.13 22.20
N GLY A 34 5.36 -26.79 23.02
CA GLY A 34 5.43 -26.78 24.48
C GLY A 34 6.10 -25.54 25.07
N ASP A 35 5.70 -25.21 26.30
CA ASP A 35 6.10 -23.98 26.99
C ASP A 35 7.61 -23.81 27.13
N GLY A 36 8.07 -22.57 26.96
CA GLY A 36 9.48 -22.20 27.07
C GLY A 36 10.39 -22.69 25.93
N ARG A 37 9.87 -23.47 24.97
CA ARG A 37 10.62 -23.96 23.80
C ARG A 37 10.45 -23.10 22.54
N VAL A 38 9.57 -22.11 22.59
CA VAL A 38 9.36 -21.15 21.49
C VAL A 38 9.84 -19.77 21.92
N HIS A 39 10.65 -19.15 21.07
CA HIS A 39 11.05 -17.76 21.21
C HIS A 39 10.43 -16.97 20.05
N PHE A 40 9.65 -15.95 20.36
CA PHE A 40 9.04 -15.05 19.40
C PHE A 40 9.84 -13.75 19.33
N VAL A 41 10.16 -13.30 18.11
CA VAL A 41 10.87 -12.04 17.90
C VAL A 41 10.49 -11.44 16.55
N ASP A 42 10.43 -10.12 16.45
CA ASP A 42 10.30 -9.43 15.16
C ASP A 42 11.68 -9.32 14.49
N ALA A 43 12.14 -10.45 13.93
CA ALA A 43 13.43 -10.54 13.27
C ALA A 43 13.49 -9.66 12.02
N THR A 44 12.35 -9.43 11.33
CA THR A 44 12.27 -8.52 10.19
C THR A 44 12.53 -7.07 10.60
N ARG A 45 11.90 -6.61 11.69
CA ARG A 45 12.15 -5.27 12.24
C ARG A 45 13.60 -5.12 12.64
N LEU A 46 14.16 -6.07 13.39
CA LEU A 46 15.55 -6.01 13.85
C LEU A 46 16.54 -6.00 12.68
N ALA A 47 16.36 -6.86 11.67
CA ALA A 47 17.21 -6.86 10.48
C ALA A 47 17.13 -5.52 9.73
N ARG A 48 15.92 -4.96 9.57
CA ARG A 48 15.72 -3.66 8.94
C ARG A 48 16.38 -2.53 9.73
N GLN A 49 16.22 -2.51 11.05
CA GLN A 49 16.70 -1.43 11.91
C GLN A 49 18.22 -1.46 12.10
N LEU A 50 18.84 -2.63 12.13
CA LEU A 50 20.29 -2.76 12.37
C LEU A 50 21.12 -2.67 11.09
N ILE A 51 20.53 -3.02 9.94
CA ILE A 51 21.28 -3.27 8.69
C ILE A 51 20.64 -2.56 7.49
N GLY A 52 19.42 -2.04 7.62
CA GLY A 52 18.71 -1.32 6.56
C GLY A 52 17.94 -2.21 5.60
N ASP A 53 17.95 -3.54 5.79
CA ASP A 53 17.30 -4.50 4.89
C ASP A 53 16.49 -5.57 5.64
N ALA A 54 15.24 -5.75 5.21
CA ALA A 54 14.31 -6.75 5.74
C ALA A 54 14.64 -8.19 5.29
N ILE A 55 15.41 -8.37 4.20
CA ILE A 55 15.77 -9.68 3.64
C ILE A 55 16.61 -10.52 4.63
N GLY A 56 17.27 -9.87 5.59
CA GLY A 56 18.14 -10.51 6.58
C GLY A 56 17.43 -11.36 7.65
N ALA A 57 16.10 -11.29 7.79
CA ALA A 57 15.39 -11.94 8.91
C ALA A 57 15.76 -13.43 9.08
N ASN A 58 15.85 -14.19 7.99
CA ASN A 58 16.21 -15.62 8.04
C ASN A 58 17.65 -15.85 8.54
N LEU A 59 18.60 -15.01 8.14
CA LEU A 59 19.98 -15.08 8.61
C LEU A 59 20.11 -14.68 10.07
N PHE A 60 19.28 -13.73 10.52
CA PHE A 60 19.19 -13.37 11.93
C PHE A 60 18.70 -14.56 12.76
N LEU A 61 17.62 -15.22 12.32
CA LEU A 61 17.12 -16.44 12.96
C LEU A 61 18.17 -17.55 12.98
N LEU A 62 18.90 -17.72 11.87
CA LEU A 62 19.99 -18.71 11.74
C LEU A 62 21.13 -18.42 12.71
N GLY A 63 21.50 -17.15 12.88
CA GLY A 63 22.49 -16.69 13.85
C GLY A 63 22.09 -17.03 15.28
N TYR A 64 20.84 -16.74 15.64
CA TYR A 64 20.30 -17.09 16.95
C TYR A 64 20.35 -18.60 17.20
N ALA A 65 19.85 -19.40 16.24
CA ALA A 65 19.80 -20.85 16.37
C ALA A 65 21.21 -21.46 16.49
N CYS A 66 22.17 -20.96 15.70
CA CYS A 66 23.58 -21.36 15.80
C CYS A 66 24.17 -21.06 17.18
N GLN A 67 23.93 -19.86 17.73
CA GLN A 67 24.47 -19.48 19.04
C GLN A 67 23.84 -20.27 20.19
N ARG A 68 22.58 -20.69 20.04
CA ARG A 68 21.87 -21.55 21.02
C ARG A 68 22.22 -23.04 20.88
N GLY A 69 23.08 -23.42 19.94
CA GLY A 69 23.46 -24.82 19.71
C GLY A 69 22.33 -25.68 19.10
N LEU A 70 21.34 -25.05 18.45
CA LEU A 70 20.20 -25.73 17.85
C LEU A 70 20.49 -26.30 16.45
N LEU A 71 21.70 -26.05 15.93
CA LEU A 71 22.13 -26.48 14.60
C LEU A 71 23.38 -27.35 14.72
N PRO A 72 23.50 -28.45 13.97
CA PRO A 72 24.68 -29.31 13.95
C PRO A 72 25.80 -28.72 13.06
N LEU A 73 26.03 -27.40 13.14
CA LEU A 73 26.98 -26.68 12.30
C LEU A 73 27.72 -25.63 13.13
N SER A 74 29.01 -25.43 12.83
CA SER A 74 29.79 -24.35 13.44
C SER A 74 29.45 -23.00 12.81
N ALA A 75 29.57 -21.93 13.60
CA ALA A 75 29.41 -20.57 13.09
C ALA A 75 30.36 -20.28 11.91
N ALA A 76 31.59 -20.81 11.95
CA ALA A 76 32.56 -20.69 10.87
C ALA A 76 32.14 -21.44 9.58
N ALA A 77 31.39 -22.54 9.69
CA ALA A 77 30.83 -23.21 8.50
C ALA A 77 29.72 -22.36 7.86
N ILE A 78 28.85 -21.76 8.67
CA ILE A 78 27.76 -20.91 8.19
C ILE A 78 28.32 -19.61 7.58
N GLU A 79 29.28 -18.95 8.21
CA GLU A 79 29.93 -17.75 7.64
C GLU A 79 30.63 -18.07 6.31
N ARG A 80 31.28 -19.24 6.18
CA ARG A 80 31.84 -19.70 4.90
C ARG A 80 30.76 -19.95 3.84
N ALA A 81 29.62 -20.53 4.22
CA ALA A 81 28.50 -20.72 3.30
C ALA A 81 27.93 -19.39 2.79
N ILE A 82 27.87 -18.36 3.63
CA ILE A 82 27.47 -17.00 3.23
C ILE A 82 28.45 -16.44 2.20
N VAL A 83 29.76 -16.61 2.40
CA VAL A 83 30.78 -16.19 1.43
C VAL A 83 30.62 -16.93 0.10
N LEU A 84 30.41 -18.24 0.13
CA LEU A 84 30.24 -19.07 -1.07
C LEU A 84 28.96 -18.73 -1.84
N ASN A 85 27.88 -18.32 -1.16
CA ASN A 85 26.65 -17.88 -1.82
C ASN A 85 26.84 -16.57 -2.60
N GLY A 86 27.82 -15.74 -2.21
CA GLY A 86 28.25 -14.56 -2.96
C GLY A 86 27.29 -13.35 -2.91
N VAL A 87 26.07 -13.52 -2.41
CA VAL A 87 25.08 -12.44 -2.32
C VAL A 87 25.28 -11.66 -1.02
N SER A 88 25.49 -10.34 -1.14
CA SER A 88 25.57 -9.38 -0.01
C SER A 88 26.40 -9.89 1.17
N VAL A 89 27.58 -10.48 0.90
CA VAL A 89 28.38 -11.23 1.89
C VAL A 89 28.59 -10.46 3.20
N LYS A 90 28.96 -9.17 3.12
CA LYS A 90 29.16 -8.30 4.30
C LYS A 90 27.85 -8.09 5.09
N GLY A 91 26.77 -7.78 4.39
CA GLY A 91 25.45 -7.57 5.01
C GLY A 91 24.97 -8.85 5.68
N ASN A 92 24.91 -9.95 4.94
CA ASN A 92 24.47 -11.25 5.42
C ASN A 92 25.29 -11.79 6.60
N THR A 93 26.62 -11.60 6.56
CA THR A 93 27.50 -11.94 7.70
C THR A 93 27.20 -11.08 8.93
N SER A 94 26.95 -9.78 8.72
CA SER A 94 26.55 -8.87 9.81
C SER A 94 25.22 -9.31 10.43
N VAL A 95 24.20 -9.61 9.60
CA VAL A 95 22.88 -10.07 10.09
C VAL A 95 23.01 -11.35 10.91
N PHE A 96 23.78 -12.32 10.41
CA PHE A 96 24.04 -13.56 11.12
C PHE A 96 24.70 -13.31 12.49
N ARG A 97 25.69 -12.42 12.55
CA ARG A 97 26.37 -12.05 13.81
C ARG A 97 25.45 -11.31 14.78
N TRP A 98 24.57 -10.43 14.30
CA TRP A 98 23.54 -9.79 15.14
C TRP A 98 22.56 -10.82 15.73
N GLY A 99 22.15 -11.81 14.93
CA GLY A 99 21.33 -12.92 15.42
C GLY A 99 22.02 -13.72 16.53
N ARG A 100 23.33 -13.97 16.40
CA ARG A 100 24.14 -14.60 17.44
C ARG A 100 24.20 -13.75 18.71
N LEU A 101 24.48 -12.44 18.57
CA LEU A 101 24.52 -11.53 19.71
C LEU A 101 23.16 -11.46 20.42
N TYR A 102 22.06 -11.42 19.68
CA TYR A 102 20.70 -11.40 20.26
C TYR A 102 20.40 -12.63 21.12
N ALA A 103 20.98 -13.79 20.81
CA ALA A 103 20.82 -15.00 21.61
C ALA A 103 21.44 -14.91 23.02
N VAL A 104 22.39 -13.98 23.22
CA VAL A 104 23.12 -13.77 24.48
C VAL A 104 22.71 -12.46 25.15
N GLU A 105 22.59 -11.38 24.37
CA GLU A 105 22.38 -10.01 24.85
C GLU A 105 21.20 -9.32 24.12
N PRO A 106 19.96 -9.82 24.25
CA PRO A 106 18.81 -9.33 23.47
C PRO A 106 18.52 -7.85 23.72
N ARG A 107 18.64 -7.37 24.97
CA ARG A 107 18.38 -5.96 25.32
C ARG A 107 19.30 -4.99 24.58
N ARG A 108 20.60 -5.28 24.52
CA ARG A 108 21.57 -4.42 23.84
C ARG A 108 21.30 -4.33 22.34
N VAL A 109 20.88 -5.43 21.73
CA VAL A 109 20.51 -5.46 20.31
C VAL A 109 19.27 -4.61 20.05
N GLU A 110 18.27 -4.68 20.92
CA GLU A 110 17.07 -3.82 20.84
C GLU A 110 17.42 -2.33 21.02
N ASP A 111 18.28 -1.99 21.98
CA ASP A 111 18.72 -0.62 22.22
C ASP A 111 19.48 -0.05 21.00
N CYS A 112 20.36 -0.84 20.39
CA CYS A 112 21.04 -0.47 19.15
C CYS A 112 20.06 -0.26 17.99
N ALA A 113 19.06 -1.13 17.86
CA ALA A 113 18.05 -1.04 16.81
C ALA A 113 17.15 0.21 16.98
N ALA A 114 16.82 0.55 18.23
CA ALA A 114 16.07 1.77 18.56
C ALA A 114 16.89 3.05 18.28
N GLY A 115 18.18 3.05 18.60
CA GLY A 115 19.07 4.20 18.39
C GLY A 115 19.28 4.60 16.93
N GLN A 116 19.13 3.69 15.97
CA GLN A 116 19.25 3.99 14.54
C GLN A 116 18.00 4.64 13.92
N LEU A 117 16.84 4.60 14.61
CA LEU A 117 15.56 5.10 14.08
C LEU A 117 15.26 6.57 14.36
N SER A 118 16.04 7.24 15.20
CA SER A 118 15.80 8.64 15.61
C SER A 118 15.80 9.67 14.47
N GLY A 119 15.99 9.25 13.20
CA GLY A 119 15.99 10.14 12.04
C GLY A 119 14.83 10.00 11.04
N ARG A 120 14.03 8.91 11.00
CA ARG A 120 13.18 8.64 9.80
C ARG A 120 11.87 7.87 10.05
N THR A 121 11.06 8.27 11.04
CA THR A 121 9.64 7.84 11.06
C THR A 121 8.76 9.01 10.64
N PRO A 122 8.12 8.99 9.46
CA PRO A 122 7.12 9.99 9.11
C PRO A 122 5.97 9.88 10.12
N THR A 123 5.72 10.95 10.86
CA THR A 123 4.52 11.08 11.70
C THR A 123 3.30 10.92 10.80
N LEU A 124 2.51 9.87 11.03
CA LEU A 124 1.20 9.73 10.41
C LEU A 124 0.37 10.94 10.83
N ALA A 125 -0.05 11.77 9.86
CA ALA A 125 -0.90 12.93 10.11
C ALA A 125 -2.14 12.52 10.92
N GLN A 126 -2.28 13.06 12.13
CA GLN A 126 -3.31 12.66 13.09
C GLN A 126 -4.62 13.43 12.91
N ASP A 127 -4.61 14.54 12.17
CA ASP A 127 -5.76 15.42 11.96
C ASP A 127 -6.14 15.58 10.48
N LEU A 128 -7.43 15.81 10.21
CA LEU A 128 -7.98 15.96 8.86
C LEU A 128 -7.31 17.10 8.05
N PRO A 129 -7.02 18.30 8.60
CA PRO A 129 -6.27 19.34 7.89
C PRO A 129 -4.89 18.86 7.41
N SER A 130 -4.11 18.19 8.25
CA SER A 130 -2.81 17.63 7.87
C SER A 130 -2.94 16.58 6.76
N VAL A 131 -3.98 15.74 6.81
CA VAL A 131 -4.28 14.77 5.75
C VAL A 131 -4.63 15.46 4.42
N ILE A 132 -5.42 16.54 4.47
CA ILE A 132 -5.75 17.34 3.27
C ILE A 132 -4.49 17.97 2.69
N ALA A 133 -3.68 18.63 3.52
CA ALA A 133 -2.46 19.31 3.09
C ALA A 133 -1.50 18.34 2.38
N ARG A 134 -1.26 17.17 2.98
CA ARG A 134 -0.39 16.15 2.38
C ARG A 134 -0.92 15.64 1.05
N ARG A 135 -2.23 15.36 0.96
CA ARG A 135 -2.84 14.88 -0.29
C ARG A 135 -2.89 15.95 -1.37
N VAL A 136 -2.98 17.22 -1.01
CA VAL A 136 -2.87 18.34 -1.95
C VAL A 136 -1.47 18.42 -2.53
N GLU A 137 -0.43 18.28 -1.71
CA GLU A 137 0.96 18.18 -2.16
C GLU A 137 1.13 17.01 -3.12
N ASP A 138 0.69 15.81 -2.72
CA ASP A 138 0.79 14.59 -3.51
C ASP A 138 0.03 14.71 -4.84
N LEU A 139 -1.20 15.24 -4.85
CA LEU A 139 -2.00 15.41 -6.07
C LEU A 139 -1.44 16.51 -7.00
N THR A 140 -0.76 17.50 -6.44
CA THR A 140 -0.06 18.52 -7.23
C THR A 140 1.14 17.92 -7.95
N ALA A 141 1.91 17.08 -7.25
CA ALA A 141 2.99 16.31 -7.85
C ALA A 141 2.46 15.30 -8.89
N TYR A 142 1.33 14.65 -8.59
CA TYR A 142 0.65 13.70 -9.46
C TYR A 142 0.19 14.35 -10.78
N GLN A 143 -0.54 15.47 -10.73
CA GLN A 143 -1.10 16.13 -11.92
C GLN A 143 -0.81 17.63 -11.94
N SER A 144 -1.52 18.41 -11.12
CA SER A 144 -1.43 19.88 -11.09
C SER A 144 -2.10 20.45 -9.83
N ALA A 145 -1.81 21.73 -9.54
CA ALA A 145 -2.45 22.45 -8.44
C ALA A 145 -3.98 22.55 -8.61
N ALA A 146 -4.48 22.69 -9.84
CA ALA A 146 -5.92 22.68 -10.12
C ALA A 146 -6.56 21.32 -9.80
N TYR A 147 -5.87 20.22 -10.11
CA TYR A 147 -6.34 18.87 -9.79
C TYR A 147 -6.39 18.62 -8.28
N ALA A 148 -5.37 19.09 -7.55
CA ALA A 148 -5.36 19.06 -6.09
C ALA A 148 -6.43 20.00 -5.47
N GLY A 149 -6.70 21.14 -6.11
CA GLY A 149 -7.75 22.07 -5.70
C GLY A 149 -9.15 21.45 -5.76
N ARG A 150 -9.42 20.63 -6.78
CA ARG A 150 -10.67 19.84 -6.91
C ARG A 150 -10.86 18.89 -5.72
N TYR A 151 -9.81 18.17 -5.33
CA TYR A 151 -9.81 17.34 -4.13
C TYR A 151 -10.15 18.14 -2.87
N ARG A 152 -9.39 19.21 -2.64
CA ARG A 152 -9.54 20.07 -1.46
C ARG A 152 -10.96 20.63 -1.36
N ALA A 153 -11.48 21.19 -2.44
CA ALA A 153 -12.81 21.80 -2.48
C ALA A 153 -13.92 20.82 -2.11
N LEU A 154 -13.86 19.58 -2.60
CA LEU A 154 -14.89 18.58 -2.26
C LEU A 154 -14.83 18.20 -0.78
N VAL A 155 -13.64 17.96 -0.23
CA VAL A 155 -13.48 17.57 1.18
C VAL A 155 -13.90 18.68 2.13
N GLU A 156 -13.52 19.93 1.84
CA GLU A 156 -13.91 21.09 2.66
C GLU A 156 -15.43 21.29 2.65
N ARG A 157 -16.07 21.23 1.47
CA ARG A 157 -17.54 21.28 1.35
C ARG A 157 -18.26 20.21 2.16
N VAL A 158 -17.72 18.98 2.18
CA VAL A 158 -18.29 17.89 2.98
C VAL A 158 -18.13 18.17 4.47
N GLY A 159 -16.95 18.65 4.89
CA GLY A 159 -16.72 19.04 6.28
C GLY A 159 -17.66 20.15 6.76
N ASP A 160 -17.93 21.15 5.92
CA ASP A 160 -18.85 22.23 6.25
C ASP A 160 -20.32 21.75 6.32
N ALA A 161 -20.72 20.87 5.41
CA ALA A 161 -22.05 20.25 5.45
C ALA A 161 -22.24 19.33 6.66
N GLU A 162 -21.24 18.52 7.00
CA GLU A 162 -21.26 17.64 8.17
C GLU A 162 -21.40 18.47 9.46
N LYS A 163 -20.60 19.53 9.62
CA LYS A 163 -20.68 20.44 10.77
C LYS A 163 -22.03 21.17 10.87
N SER A 164 -22.62 21.56 9.75
CA SER A 164 -23.85 22.35 9.74
C SER A 164 -25.12 21.50 9.87
N ARG A 165 -25.18 20.34 9.20
CA ARG A 165 -26.40 19.52 9.05
C ARG A 165 -26.42 18.26 9.92
N ALA A 166 -25.27 17.78 10.39
CA ALA A 166 -25.15 16.58 11.23
C ALA A 166 -24.28 16.89 12.47
N ARG A 167 -24.67 17.94 13.22
CA ARG A 167 -23.92 18.41 14.41
C ARG A 167 -23.67 17.27 15.40
N GLY A 168 -22.42 17.14 15.83
CA GLY A 168 -21.98 16.08 16.76
C GLY A 168 -21.57 14.77 16.08
N MET A 169 -21.85 14.60 14.78
CA MET A 169 -21.37 13.47 14.00
C MET A 169 -20.05 13.81 13.30
N THR A 170 -19.19 12.79 13.13
CA THR A 170 -17.87 12.91 12.52
C THR A 170 -17.56 11.73 11.62
N GLY A 171 -16.64 11.91 10.68
CA GLY A 171 -16.06 10.84 9.88
C GLY A 171 -16.47 10.84 8.41
N LEU A 172 -17.52 11.57 8.01
CA LEU A 172 -17.92 11.68 6.61
C LEU A 172 -16.85 12.43 5.80
N ALA A 173 -16.35 13.55 6.32
CA ALA A 173 -15.28 14.29 5.66
C ALA A 173 -13.98 13.46 5.54
N GLU A 174 -13.66 12.65 6.56
CA GLU A 174 -12.49 11.76 6.54
C GLU A 174 -12.65 10.61 5.53
N ALA A 175 -13.85 10.03 5.44
CA ALA A 175 -14.19 9.01 4.46
C ALA A 175 -14.08 9.56 3.03
N VAL A 176 -14.64 10.75 2.77
CA VAL A 176 -14.52 11.41 1.47
C VAL A 176 -13.07 11.74 1.15
N ALA A 177 -12.33 12.30 2.12
CA ALA A 177 -10.91 12.58 1.95
C ALA A 177 -10.16 11.33 1.50
N ARG A 178 -10.37 10.19 2.18
CA ARG A 178 -9.66 8.93 1.89
C ARG A 178 -10.04 8.36 0.52
N ASN A 179 -11.33 8.25 0.27
CA ASN A 179 -11.84 7.55 -0.92
C ASN A 179 -11.72 8.39 -2.18
N PHE A 180 -11.94 9.70 -2.09
CA PHE A 180 -11.77 10.57 -3.24
C PHE A 180 -10.30 10.65 -3.66
N TYR A 181 -9.38 10.76 -2.70
CA TYR A 181 -7.94 10.70 -3.00
C TYR A 181 -7.56 9.39 -3.69
N LYS A 182 -8.07 8.25 -3.21
CA LYS A 182 -7.84 6.93 -3.83
C LYS A 182 -8.30 6.90 -5.30
N LEU A 183 -9.45 7.50 -5.61
CA LEU A 183 -9.98 7.54 -6.97
C LEU A 183 -9.21 8.51 -7.87
N LEU A 184 -8.75 9.64 -7.34
CA LEU A 184 -7.96 10.63 -8.08
C LEU A 184 -6.52 10.14 -8.36
N ALA A 185 -5.89 9.51 -7.39
CA ALA A 185 -4.50 9.03 -7.47
C ALA A 185 -4.41 7.58 -8.00
N TYR A 186 -5.14 7.29 -9.07
CA TYR A 186 -5.04 5.99 -9.74
C TYR A 186 -3.66 5.84 -10.40
N LYS A 187 -3.09 4.62 -10.34
CA LYS A 187 -1.76 4.35 -10.87
C LYS A 187 -1.83 4.17 -12.38
N ASP A 188 -1.49 5.23 -13.10
CA ASP A 188 -1.34 5.21 -14.55
C ASP A 188 0.10 5.22 -15.02
N GLU A 189 0.28 5.16 -16.34
CA GLU A 189 1.59 5.08 -16.97
C GLU A 189 2.48 6.28 -16.60
N TYR A 190 1.88 7.48 -16.51
CA TYR A 190 2.58 8.69 -16.11
C TYR A 190 3.02 8.67 -14.65
N GLU A 191 2.14 8.21 -13.76
CA GLU A 191 2.44 8.12 -12.33
C GLU A 191 3.47 7.03 -12.03
N VAL A 192 3.34 5.87 -12.67
CA VAL A 192 4.36 4.82 -12.59
C VAL A 192 5.71 5.36 -13.04
N ALA A 193 5.73 6.09 -14.16
CA ALA A 193 6.95 6.71 -14.66
C ALA A 193 7.55 7.73 -13.67
N ARG A 194 6.71 8.57 -13.04
CA ARG A 194 7.13 9.53 -12.01
C ARG A 194 7.75 8.82 -10.80
N LEU A 195 7.10 7.79 -10.27
CA LEU A 195 7.58 7.04 -9.09
C LEU A 195 8.91 6.32 -9.32
N TYR A 196 9.22 5.94 -10.56
CA TYR A 196 10.53 5.36 -10.89
C TYR A 196 11.63 6.42 -11.10
N THR A 197 11.25 7.68 -11.33
CA THR A 197 12.17 8.73 -11.83
C THR A 197 12.24 9.97 -10.95
N ASP A 198 11.47 10.03 -9.87
CA ASP A 198 11.52 11.07 -8.83
C ASP A 198 12.82 11.04 -7.98
N GLY A 199 13.61 9.98 -8.15
CA GLY A 199 14.90 9.80 -7.48
C GLY A 199 14.81 8.99 -6.19
N GLU A 200 13.63 8.88 -5.58
CA GLU A 200 13.45 8.13 -4.34
C GLU A 200 13.65 6.63 -4.58
N PHE A 201 13.10 6.10 -5.68
CA PHE A 201 13.30 4.70 -6.08
C PHE A 201 14.79 4.34 -6.23
N LEU A 202 15.56 5.17 -6.96
CA LEU A 202 16.97 4.91 -7.20
C LEU A 202 17.83 5.15 -5.96
N ALA A 203 17.44 6.05 -5.06
CA ALA A 203 18.09 6.23 -3.77
C ALA A 203 17.90 4.99 -2.89
N ARG A 204 16.65 4.54 -2.71
CA ARG A 204 16.32 3.32 -1.96
C ARG A 204 17.03 2.09 -2.54
N MET A 205 17.04 1.94 -3.87
CA MET A 205 17.74 0.82 -4.53
C MET A 205 19.25 0.81 -4.20
N ARG A 206 19.89 1.99 -4.20
CA ARG A 206 21.32 2.13 -3.84
C ARG A 206 21.59 1.92 -2.36
N GLU A 207 20.64 2.27 -1.49
CA GLU A 207 20.72 2.03 -0.04
C GLU A 207 20.56 0.54 0.28
N THR A 208 19.63 -0.16 -0.38
CA THR A 208 19.30 -1.57 -0.07
C THR A 208 20.31 -2.56 -0.67
N PHE A 209 20.79 -2.33 -1.89
CA PHE A 209 21.61 -3.31 -2.61
C PHE A 209 23.08 -2.90 -2.69
N VAL A 210 23.97 -3.80 -2.27
CA VAL A 210 25.43 -3.60 -2.33
C VAL A 210 26.01 -4.24 -3.61
N GLY A 211 26.80 -3.47 -4.38
CA GLY A 211 27.52 -3.94 -5.57
C GLY A 211 26.94 -3.44 -6.90
N ASP A 212 27.37 -4.05 -8.01
CA ASP A 212 26.94 -3.69 -9.37
C ASP A 212 25.50 -4.19 -9.64
N THR A 213 24.51 -3.40 -9.25
CA THR A 213 23.10 -3.71 -9.48
C THR A 213 22.69 -3.47 -10.92
N ARG A 214 22.03 -4.46 -11.56
CA ARG A 214 21.41 -4.30 -12.88
C ARG A 214 19.90 -4.18 -12.73
N LEU A 215 19.35 -3.05 -13.17
CA LEU A 215 17.90 -2.82 -13.16
C LEU A 215 17.24 -3.43 -14.40
N ARG A 216 16.22 -4.25 -14.17
CA ARG A 216 15.34 -4.85 -15.20
C ARG A 216 13.89 -4.56 -14.83
N PHE A 217 13.13 -4.06 -15.79
CA PHE A 217 11.71 -3.77 -15.67
C PHE A 217 10.90 -4.85 -16.38
N HIS A 218 9.89 -5.39 -15.72
CA HIS A 218 8.93 -6.30 -16.33
C HIS A 218 7.64 -5.53 -16.62
N LEU A 219 7.47 -5.11 -17.87
CA LEU A 219 6.35 -4.28 -18.31
C LEU A 219 5.54 -4.99 -19.39
N ALA A 220 4.25 -4.71 -19.44
CA ALA A 220 3.37 -5.12 -20.53
C ALA A 220 2.72 -3.84 -21.10
N PRO A 221 3.44 -3.04 -21.93
CA PRO A 221 2.94 -1.76 -22.38
C PRO A 221 1.66 -1.97 -23.21
N PRO A 222 0.52 -1.33 -22.88
CA PRO A 222 -0.79 -1.66 -23.48
C PRO A 222 -0.83 -1.59 -25.01
N LEU A 223 -0.03 -0.69 -25.60
CA LEU A 223 0.03 -0.45 -27.05
C LEU A 223 1.02 -1.39 -27.78
N LEU A 224 1.94 -2.04 -27.07
CA LEU A 224 3.05 -2.82 -27.66
C LEU A 224 3.08 -4.28 -27.21
N ALA A 225 2.42 -4.61 -26.10
CA ALA A 225 2.40 -5.96 -25.57
C ALA A 225 1.43 -6.83 -26.37
N ARG A 226 1.93 -7.98 -26.82
CA ARG A 226 1.10 -9.01 -27.44
C ARG A 226 0.17 -9.58 -26.39
N ARG A 227 -1.07 -9.87 -26.79
CA ARG A 227 -2.00 -10.63 -25.96
C ARG A 227 -1.74 -12.12 -26.12
N ASP A 228 -1.84 -12.85 -25.04
CA ASP A 228 -1.83 -14.31 -25.07
C ASP A 228 -3.05 -14.81 -25.87
N PRO A 229 -2.88 -15.71 -26.84
CA PRO A 229 -3.98 -16.21 -27.66
C PRO A 229 -4.98 -17.09 -26.89
N THR A 230 -4.59 -17.61 -25.73
CA THR A 230 -5.41 -18.51 -24.90
C THR A 230 -6.09 -17.77 -23.77
N SER A 231 -5.36 -16.90 -23.05
CA SER A 231 -5.92 -16.15 -21.92
C SER A 231 -6.41 -14.74 -22.27
N GLY A 232 -5.99 -14.19 -23.42
CA GLY A 232 -6.31 -12.82 -23.83
C GLY A 232 -5.54 -11.73 -23.07
N GLU A 233 -4.67 -12.10 -22.11
CA GLU A 233 -3.95 -11.17 -21.24
C GLU A 233 -2.67 -10.61 -21.89
N LEU A 234 -2.24 -9.41 -21.47
CA LEU A 234 -1.01 -8.79 -21.99
C LEU A 234 0.24 -9.53 -21.49
N GLN A 235 1.11 -9.93 -22.41
CA GLN A 235 2.36 -10.62 -22.08
C GLN A 235 3.41 -9.62 -21.56
N LYS A 236 3.94 -9.89 -20.36
CA LYS A 236 5.04 -9.13 -19.77
C LYS A 236 6.34 -9.39 -20.52
N ARG A 237 7.08 -8.32 -20.80
CA ARG A 237 8.41 -8.38 -21.41
C ARG A 237 9.43 -7.69 -20.51
N GLU A 238 10.66 -8.16 -20.61
CA GLU A 238 11.78 -7.61 -19.86
C GLU A 238 12.41 -6.43 -20.63
N TYR A 239 12.60 -5.31 -19.92
CA TYR A 239 13.26 -4.11 -20.41
C TYR A 239 14.44 -3.77 -19.49
N GLY A 240 15.60 -3.46 -20.05
CA GLY A 240 16.78 -3.09 -19.25
C GLY A 240 16.72 -1.68 -18.68
N ALA A 241 17.80 -1.26 -18.03
CA ALA A 241 17.94 0.07 -17.41
C ALA A 241 17.72 1.26 -18.38
N TRP A 242 17.84 1.05 -19.69
CA TRP A 242 17.54 2.05 -20.72
C TRP A 242 16.08 2.56 -20.68
N MET A 243 15.19 1.84 -20.00
CA MET A 243 13.80 2.27 -19.79
C MET A 243 13.68 3.48 -18.85
N LEU A 244 14.65 3.70 -17.95
CA LEU A 244 14.65 4.84 -17.02
C LEU A 244 14.59 6.21 -17.72
N PRO A 245 15.46 6.55 -18.69
CA PRO A 245 15.36 7.82 -19.40
C PRO A 245 14.03 7.98 -20.15
N VAL A 246 13.46 6.90 -20.68
CA VAL A 246 12.15 6.96 -21.35
C VAL A 246 11.02 7.23 -20.34
N LEU A 247 11.02 6.54 -19.19
CA LEU A 247 10.08 6.84 -18.10
C LEU A 247 10.26 8.29 -17.62
N LYS A 248 11.48 8.80 -17.58
CA LYS A 248 11.75 10.19 -17.16
C LYS A 248 11.13 11.20 -18.12
N VAL A 249 11.19 10.92 -19.42
CA VAL A 249 10.52 11.72 -20.44
C VAL A 249 9.00 11.58 -20.29
N LEU A 250 8.49 10.35 -20.17
CA LEU A 250 7.05 10.07 -20.03
C LEU A 250 6.44 10.80 -18.82
N ALA A 251 7.12 10.82 -17.67
CA ALA A 251 6.67 11.51 -16.46
C ALA A 251 6.43 13.03 -16.68
N ARG A 252 7.17 13.65 -17.61
CA ARG A 252 6.98 15.08 -17.96
C ARG A 252 5.72 15.33 -18.79
N PHE A 253 5.22 14.31 -19.48
CA PHE A 253 4.01 14.38 -20.29
C PHE A 253 2.73 14.08 -19.51
N LYS A 254 2.76 14.12 -18.17
CA LYS A 254 1.57 13.97 -17.32
C LYS A 254 0.43 14.94 -17.66
N PHE A 255 0.71 16.08 -18.29
CA PHE A 255 -0.32 17.02 -18.76
C PHE A 255 -1.21 16.44 -19.88
N LEU A 256 -0.75 15.39 -20.58
CA LEU A 256 -1.56 14.67 -21.56
C LEU A 256 -2.62 13.78 -20.91
N ARG A 257 -2.48 13.42 -19.62
CA ARG A 257 -3.41 12.56 -18.90
C ARG A 257 -4.84 13.05 -19.04
N GLY A 258 -5.71 12.19 -19.57
CA GLY A 258 -7.13 12.49 -19.74
C GLY A 258 -7.47 13.46 -20.89
N SER A 259 -6.47 13.94 -21.63
CA SER A 259 -6.69 14.75 -22.83
C SER A 259 -7.03 13.87 -24.03
N LEU A 260 -7.51 14.48 -25.13
CA LEU A 260 -7.74 13.77 -26.39
C LEU A 260 -6.44 13.19 -26.99
N LEU A 261 -5.31 13.81 -26.67
CA LEU A 261 -3.97 13.40 -27.12
C LEU A 261 -3.32 12.38 -26.18
N ASP A 262 -4.05 11.84 -25.20
CA ASP A 262 -3.56 10.79 -24.30
C ASP A 262 -3.50 9.43 -25.03
N PRO A 263 -2.29 8.90 -25.33
CA PRO A 263 -2.18 7.61 -26.01
C PRO A 263 -2.63 6.42 -25.14
N PHE A 264 -2.63 6.57 -23.81
CA PHE A 264 -3.03 5.52 -22.87
C PHE A 264 -4.49 5.69 -22.43
N GLY A 265 -5.02 6.91 -22.54
CA GLY A 265 -6.32 7.30 -22.01
C GLY A 265 -7.53 6.66 -22.68
N HIS A 266 -7.38 6.03 -23.85
CA HIS A 266 -8.52 5.47 -24.60
C HIS A 266 -8.90 4.05 -24.23
N THR A 267 -8.15 3.39 -23.35
CA THR A 267 -8.49 2.03 -22.88
C THR A 267 -9.78 2.03 -22.04
N ALA A 268 -10.46 0.89 -22.00
CA ALA A 268 -11.66 0.70 -21.18
C ALA A 268 -11.36 0.97 -19.69
N GLU A 269 -10.21 0.53 -19.19
CA GLU A 269 -9.76 0.77 -17.82
C GLU A 269 -9.60 2.25 -17.51
N ARG A 270 -8.90 3.03 -18.35
CA ARG A 270 -8.71 4.48 -18.12
C ARG A 270 -10.02 5.26 -18.21
N ARG A 271 -10.92 4.86 -19.12
CA ARG A 271 -12.28 5.44 -19.20
C ARG A 271 -13.08 5.14 -17.93
N MET A 272 -13.02 3.91 -17.44
CA MET A 272 -13.66 3.50 -16.19
C MET A 272 -13.12 4.29 -14.99
N GLU A 273 -11.81 4.44 -14.84
CA GLU A 273 -11.20 5.21 -13.74
C GLU A 273 -11.66 6.67 -13.74
N ARG A 274 -11.67 7.34 -14.90
CA ARG A 274 -12.17 8.72 -15.00
C ARG A 274 -13.66 8.82 -14.72
N ARG A 275 -14.45 7.82 -15.14
CA ARG A 275 -15.88 7.75 -14.82
C ARG A 275 -16.10 7.62 -13.31
N LEU A 276 -15.35 6.75 -12.62
CA LEU A 276 -15.46 6.56 -11.18
C LEU A 276 -15.24 7.86 -10.38
N ILE A 277 -14.32 8.72 -10.83
CA ILE A 277 -14.09 10.03 -10.21
C ILE A 277 -15.36 10.90 -10.31
N ALA A 278 -15.92 11.03 -11.52
CA ALA A 278 -17.11 11.84 -11.76
C ALA A 278 -18.36 11.26 -11.07
N ASP A 279 -18.50 9.94 -11.04
CA ASP A 279 -19.60 9.26 -10.35
C ASP A 279 -19.53 9.47 -8.84
N TYR A 280 -18.34 9.42 -8.27
CA TYR A 280 -18.14 9.66 -6.85
C TYR A 280 -18.47 11.10 -6.46
N GLU A 281 -18.07 12.09 -7.25
CA GLU A 281 -18.45 13.48 -7.01
C GLU A 281 -19.96 13.67 -7.04
N ARG A 282 -20.65 13.14 -8.06
CA ARG A 282 -22.12 13.20 -8.15
C ARG A 282 -22.79 12.49 -6.98
N THR A 283 -22.20 11.39 -6.52
CA THR A 283 -22.65 10.68 -5.32
C THR A 283 -22.53 11.58 -4.10
N VAL A 284 -21.37 12.20 -3.89
CA VAL A 284 -21.15 13.14 -2.78
C VAL A 284 -22.09 14.34 -2.88
N ASP A 285 -22.32 14.91 -4.06
CA ASP A 285 -23.29 16.00 -4.26
C ASP A 285 -24.70 15.58 -3.82
N THR A 286 -25.11 14.36 -4.17
CA THR A 286 -26.41 13.79 -3.76
C THR A 286 -26.48 13.61 -2.23
N LEU A 287 -25.41 13.11 -1.62
CA LEU A 287 -25.32 12.98 -0.16
C LEU A 287 -25.43 14.35 0.51
N LEU A 288 -24.70 15.35 0.02
CA LEU A 288 -24.71 16.68 0.61
C LEU A 288 -26.07 17.38 0.48
N ALA A 289 -26.82 17.12 -0.59
CA ALA A 289 -28.15 17.67 -0.77
C ALA A 289 -29.14 17.19 0.31
N GLY A 290 -29.07 15.90 0.67
CA GLY A 290 -29.97 15.24 1.61
C GLY A 290 -29.43 15.00 3.02
N LEU A 291 -28.20 15.44 3.33
CA LEU A 291 -27.54 15.14 4.60
C LEU A 291 -28.27 15.74 5.80
N ASP A 292 -28.54 14.89 6.78
CA ASP A 292 -28.99 15.26 8.13
C ASP A 292 -28.37 14.32 9.17
N HIS A 293 -28.82 14.46 10.41
CA HIS A 293 -28.33 13.66 11.53
C HIS A 293 -28.69 12.17 11.42
N ASP A 294 -29.87 11.83 10.90
CA ASP A 294 -30.38 10.45 10.91
C ASP A 294 -29.86 9.60 9.74
N ASN A 295 -29.52 10.22 8.60
CA ASN A 295 -28.87 9.51 7.48
C ASN A 295 -27.35 9.64 7.43
N HIS A 296 -26.72 10.28 8.43
CA HIS A 296 -25.26 10.43 8.46
C HIS A 296 -24.54 9.08 8.33
N ALA A 297 -24.98 8.06 9.07
CA ALA A 297 -24.40 6.72 9.00
C ALA A 297 -24.51 6.09 7.60
N LEU A 298 -25.64 6.28 6.91
CA LEU A 298 -25.85 5.80 5.55
C LEU A 298 -25.00 6.58 4.54
N ALA A 299 -24.87 7.90 4.70
CA ALA A 299 -23.97 8.72 3.89
C ALA A 299 -22.51 8.27 4.04
N LEU A 300 -22.10 7.93 5.27
CA LEU A 300 -20.78 7.41 5.57
C LEU A 300 -20.55 6.03 4.92
N GLU A 301 -21.53 5.12 4.95
CA GLU A 301 -21.47 3.83 4.26
C GLU A 301 -21.26 4.04 2.75
N ILE A 302 -22.08 4.90 2.12
CA ILE A 302 -21.99 5.22 0.69
C ILE A 302 -20.62 5.84 0.34
N ALA A 303 -20.15 6.78 1.15
CA ALA A 303 -18.86 7.45 0.92
C ALA A 303 -17.66 6.48 1.00
N ASN A 304 -17.81 5.34 1.70
CA ASN A 304 -16.79 4.31 1.87
C ASN A 304 -16.78 3.21 0.81
N LEU A 305 -17.76 3.16 -0.09
CA LEU A 305 -17.81 2.14 -1.14
C LEU A 305 -16.53 2.00 -2.00
N PRO A 306 -15.82 3.09 -2.38
CA PRO A 306 -14.59 2.95 -3.15
C PRO A 306 -13.47 2.16 -2.45
N GLN A 307 -13.55 1.94 -1.13
CA GLN A 307 -12.60 1.07 -0.42
C GLN A 307 -12.60 -0.37 -0.95
N GLN A 308 -13.75 -0.84 -1.45
CA GLN A 308 -13.95 -2.19 -1.98
C GLN A 308 -13.40 -2.37 -3.39
N ILE A 309 -13.15 -1.27 -4.13
CA ILE A 309 -12.51 -1.32 -5.45
C ILE A 309 -11.02 -1.61 -5.26
N ARG A 310 -10.65 -2.89 -5.29
CA ARG A 310 -9.28 -3.39 -5.11
C ARG A 310 -8.87 -4.29 -6.29
N GLY A 311 -7.59 -4.60 -6.38
CA GLY A 311 -7.04 -5.44 -7.45
C GLY A 311 -6.71 -4.68 -8.73
N TYR A 312 -6.36 -5.45 -9.77
CA TYR A 312 -5.90 -4.96 -11.07
C TYR A 312 -6.64 -5.68 -12.20
N GLY A 313 -6.77 -5.05 -13.37
CA GLY A 313 -7.39 -5.64 -14.56
C GLY A 313 -8.81 -6.18 -14.29
N HIS A 314 -9.08 -7.43 -14.69
CA HIS A 314 -10.40 -8.07 -14.57
C HIS A 314 -10.91 -8.14 -13.12
N VAL A 315 -10.03 -8.30 -12.13
CA VAL A 315 -10.42 -8.32 -10.70
C VAL A 315 -10.98 -6.95 -10.28
N LYS A 316 -10.35 -5.87 -10.76
CA LYS A 316 -10.83 -4.51 -10.50
C LYS A 316 -12.15 -4.25 -11.20
N GLU A 317 -12.30 -4.69 -12.45
CA GLU A 317 -13.55 -4.55 -13.21
C GLU A 317 -14.73 -5.26 -12.51
N ALA A 318 -14.51 -6.48 -12.01
CA ALA A 318 -15.52 -7.21 -11.24
C ALA A 318 -15.90 -6.48 -9.93
N ASN A 319 -14.90 -6.01 -9.18
CA ASN A 319 -15.13 -5.24 -7.96
C ASN A 319 -15.86 -3.92 -8.23
N VAL A 320 -15.55 -3.25 -9.35
CA VAL A 320 -16.29 -2.05 -9.77
C VAL A 320 -17.75 -2.40 -10.02
N ALA A 321 -18.06 -3.45 -10.77
CA ALA A 321 -19.44 -3.85 -11.03
C ALA A 321 -20.24 -4.12 -9.73
N LEU A 322 -19.64 -4.80 -8.76
CA LEU A 322 -20.25 -5.03 -7.44
C LEU A 322 -20.51 -3.73 -6.68
N VAL A 323 -19.51 -2.84 -6.66
CA VAL A 323 -19.61 -1.54 -6.00
C VAL A 323 -20.67 -0.65 -6.65
N GLU A 324 -20.76 -0.64 -7.97
CA GLU A 324 -21.79 0.09 -8.72
C GLU A 324 -23.20 -0.38 -8.34
N ALA A 325 -23.42 -1.69 -8.28
CA ALA A 325 -24.70 -2.26 -7.86
C ALA A 325 -25.05 -1.87 -6.41
N ARG A 326 -24.10 -2.01 -5.48
CA ARG A 326 -24.29 -1.63 -4.07
C ARG A 326 -24.52 -0.14 -3.91
N ARG A 327 -23.82 0.69 -4.68
CA ARG A 327 -24.01 2.16 -4.68
C ARG A 327 -25.42 2.53 -5.11
N ALA A 328 -25.94 1.90 -6.18
CA ALA A 328 -27.30 2.15 -6.64
C ALA A 328 -28.35 1.77 -5.57
N GLU A 329 -28.19 0.61 -4.93
CA GLU A 329 -29.06 0.17 -3.83
C GLU A 329 -29.06 1.16 -2.66
N LEU A 330 -27.87 1.55 -2.18
CA LEU A 330 -27.74 2.45 -1.04
C LEU A 330 -28.21 3.88 -1.36
N LEU A 331 -27.95 4.38 -2.57
CA LEU A 331 -28.45 5.68 -3.01
C LEU A 331 -29.98 5.69 -3.11
N ALA A 332 -30.59 4.62 -3.61
CA ALA A 332 -32.06 4.51 -3.64
C ALA A 332 -32.65 4.55 -2.24
N ARG A 333 -32.02 3.86 -1.26
CA ARG A 333 -32.41 3.94 0.16
C ARG A 333 -32.18 5.32 0.75
N TYR A 334 -31.12 6.02 0.33
CA TYR A 334 -30.78 7.34 0.83
C TYR A 334 -31.76 8.43 0.36
N THR A 335 -32.26 8.31 -0.88
CA THR A 335 -33.18 9.28 -1.48
C THR A 335 -34.66 8.92 -1.28
N ALA A 336 -34.97 7.69 -0.84
CA ALA A 336 -36.33 7.28 -0.55
C ALA A 336 -36.97 8.22 0.50
N PRO A 337 -38.24 8.62 0.32
CA PRO A 337 -38.99 9.36 1.33
C PRO A 337 -38.98 8.54 2.62
N ARG A 338 -38.49 9.13 3.72
CA ARG A 338 -38.57 8.47 5.02
C ARG A 338 -40.05 8.38 5.40
N GLU A 339 -40.56 7.16 5.55
CA GLU A 339 -41.85 6.97 6.20
C GLU A 339 -41.76 7.64 7.58
N GLN A 340 -42.59 8.67 7.78
CA GLN A 340 -42.75 9.30 9.08
C GLN A 340 -43.08 8.20 10.07
N ARG A 341 -42.13 7.86 10.95
CA ARG A 341 -42.42 7.05 12.14
C ARG A 341 -43.52 7.79 12.88
N THR A 342 -44.74 7.30 12.71
CA THR A 342 -45.91 7.76 13.42
C THR A 342 -45.63 7.47 14.88
N ALA A 343 -45.39 8.53 15.66
CA ALA A 343 -45.33 8.42 17.11
C ALA A 343 -46.71 7.95 17.57
N ALA A 344 -46.75 6.76 18.17
CA ALA A 344 -47.88 6.27 18.95
C ALA A 344 -47.68 6.67 20.42
#